data_AF-A0A7S3B5Q5-F1
#
_entry.id   AF-A0A7S3B5Q5-F1
#
_cell.length_a   1.000
_cell.length_b   1.000
_cell.length_c   1.000
_cell.angle_alpha   90.00
_cell.angle_beta   90.00
_cell.angle_gamma   90.00
#
_symmetry.space_group_name_H-M   'P 1'
#
loop_
_entity.id
_entity.type
_entity.pdbx_description
1 polymer ?
#
loop_
_entity_poly.entity_id
_entity_poly.type
_entity_poly.pdbx_seq_one_letter_code
_entity_poly.pdbx_strand_id
1 'polypeptide(L)'
;MSGGRGFFVDMLALPAAYRWLAALPAIFLAMLFFLDQNITVRTVNSPAHKLKKGAAYHLDLFALGLLTGAASLMGLPWMCSATVQSLNHIRAMSIYTKSTSPDGAVLELPEKVIETRVTGFGVHAAILASALFIPVLKSVPLAVVSGVFLYLGKKVMSGNQFLRRCKTVFLESESLDAGLEGEKEQLILGRMAVARFTGVQVLCLAALWALKLNPATALIFPSLIAVLMIIRVKLIPQHFSPRELTLLDTPIGATRA
;
A
#
# COMPACT_ATOMS: atom_id res chain seq x y z
N MET A 1 26.49 19.87 17.06
CA MET A 1 25.03 20.10 16.86
C MET A 1 24.87 21.49 16.26
N SER A 2 24.69 21.60 14.94
CA SER A 2 24.91 22.86 14.19
C SER A 2 23.74 23.86 14.23
N GLY A 3 23.03 24.02 15.35
CA GLY A 3 21.87 24.94 15.38
C GLY A 3 21.27 25.31 16.74
N GLY A 4 21.95 25.04 17.86
CA GLY A 4 21.48 25.50 19.18
C GLY A 4 20.14 24.92 19.68
N ARG A 5 19.54 23.97 18.96
CA ARG A 5 18.26 23.34 19.35
C ARG A 5 18.46 22.35 20.50
N GLY A 6 17.62 22.46 21.53
CA GLY A 6 17.50 21.44 22.58
C GLY A 6 17.10 20.07 22.01
N PHE A 7 17.44 19.00 22.75
CA PHE A 7 17.07 17.63 22.36
C PHE A 7 15.56 17.39 22.44
N PHE A 8 14.91 18.02 23.43
CA PHE A 8 13.46 17.98 23.60
C PHE A 8 12.82 19.29 23.14
N VAL A 9 11.62 19.17 22.59
CA VAL A 9 10.77 20.32 22.24
C VAL A 9 10.16 20.88 23.52
N ASP A 10 10.26 22.19 23.72
CA ASP A 10 9.57 22.86 24.83
C ASP A 10 8.06 22.91 24.55
N MET A 11 7.31 22.04 25.22
CA MET A 11 5.85 21.95 25.08
C MET A 11 5.09 23.08 25.78
N LEU A 12 5.76 23.81 26.67
CA LEU A 12 5.14 24.85 27.51
C LEU A 12 5.37 26.26 26.95
N ALA A 13 6.19 26.39 25.90
CA ALA A 13 6.46 27.65 25.21
C ALA A 13 5.20 28.32 24.63
N LEU A 14 4.11 27.58 24.39
CA LEU A 14 2.86 28.09 23.80
C LEU A 14 1.71 28.23 24.82
N PRO A 15 0.87 29.28 24.69
CA PRO A 15 -0.35 29.42 25.49
C PRO A 15 -1.27 28.20 25.38
N ALA A 16 -2.02 27.89 26.44
CA ALA A 16 -2.87 26.70 26.51
C ALA A 16 -3.93 26.61 25.40
N ALA A 17 -4.45 27.76 24.95
CA ALA A 17 -5.45 27.81 23.87
C ALA A 17 -4.93 27.18 22.56
N TYR A 18 -3.69 27.46 22.17
CA TYR A 18 -3.10 26.91 20.95
C TYR A 18 -2.82 25.40 21.05
N ARG A 19 -2.54 24.91 22.26
CA ARG A 19 -2.35 23.47 22.53
C ARG A 19 -3.66 22.70 22.35
N TRP A 20 -4.77 23.23 22.84
CA TRP A 20 -6.09 22.63 22.62
C TRP A 20 -6.53 22.72 21.16
N LEU A 21 -6.22 23.83 20.47
CA LEU A 21 -6.50 23.96 19.05
C LEU A 21 -5.76 22.91 18.20
N ALA A 22 -4.54 22.52 18.59
CA ALA A 22 -3.76 21.48 17.93
C ALA A 22 -4.38 20.07 18.04
N ALA A 23 -5.35 19.84 18.94
CA ALA A 23 -6.05 18.56 19.03
C ALA A 23 -6.86 18.25 17.75
N LEU A 24 -7.39 19.27 17.09
CA LEU A 24 -8.19 19.11 15.86
C LEU A 24 -7.35 18.50 14.71
N PRO A 25 -6.21 19.08 14.28
CA PRO A 25 -5.36 18.46 13.26
C PRO A 25 -4.77 17.13 13.74
N ALA A 26 -4.53 16.94 15.04
CA ALA A 26 -4.04 15.68 15.58
C ALA A 26 -5.02 14.52 15.37
N ILE A 27 -6.33 14.75 15.49
CA ILE A 27 -7.36 13.73 15.23
C ILE A 27 -7.35 13.29 13.76
N PHE A 28 -7.29 14.25 12.82
CA PHE A 28 -7.21 13.94 11.38
C PHE A 28 -5.94 13.15 11.05
N LEU A 29 -4.81 13.53 11.65
CA LEU A 29 -3.55 12.83 11.46
C LEU A 29 -3.57 11.41 12.07
N ALA A 30 -4.15 11.25 13.26
CA ALA A 30 -4.30 9.94 13.88
C ALA A 30 -5.14 9.00 12.98
N MET A 31 -6.21 9.54 12.38
CA MET A 31 -7.00 8.80 11.40
C MET A 31 -6.19 8.46 10.13
N LEU A 32 -5.36 9.39 9.65
CA LEU A 32 -4.46 9.14 8.51
C LEU A 32 -3.51 7.98 8.80
N PHE A 33 -2.81 8.01 9.94
CA PHE A 33 -1.87 6.96 10.33
C PHE A 33 -2.56 5.63 10.57
N PHE A 34 -3.75 5.64 11.16
CA PHE A 34 -4.56 4.44 11.32
C PHE A 34 -4.89 3.81 9.96
N LEU A 35 -5.39 4.59 9.00
CA LEU A 35 -5.77 4.07 7.68
C LEU A 35 -4.55 3.61 6.88
N ASP A 36 -3.49 4.41 6.83
CA ASP A 36 -2.26 4.11 6.10
C ASP A 36 -1.60 2.82 6.59
N GLN A 37 -1.49 2.66 7.92
CA GLN A 37 -0.94 1.45 8.53
C GLN A 37 -1.82 0.24 8.26
N ASN A 38 -3.14 0.32 8.46
CA ASN A 38 -4.02 -0.84 8.27
C ASN A 38 -4.11 -1.27 6.80
N ILE A 39 -4.15 -0.33 5.85
CA ILE A 39 -4.13 -0.65 4.41
C ILE A 39 -2.81 -1.30 4.02
N THR A 40 -1.69 -0.76 4.50
CA THR A 40 -0.37 -1.32 4.22
C THR A 40 -0.22 -2.73 4.78
N VAL A 41 -0.50 -2.92 6.07
CA VAL A 41 -0.40 -4.23 6.74
C VAL A 41 -1.35 -5.24 6.09
N ARG A 42 -2.58 -4.86 5.73
CA ARG A 42 -3.51 -5.77 5.03
C ARG A 42 -3.01 -6.16 3.64
N THR A 43 -2.40 -5.23 2.91
CA THR A 43 -1.87 -5.51 1.56
C THR A 43 -0.65 -6.43 1.64
N VAL A 44 0.24 -6.19 2.61
CA VAL A 44 1.39 -7.04 2.94
C VAL A 44 0.96 -8.43 3.37
N ASN A 45 -0.02 -8.53 4.25
CA ASN A 45 -0.56 -9.80 4.76
C ASN A 45 -1.68 -10.38 3.86
N SER A 46 -1.68 -10.00 2.58
CA SER A 46 -2.60 -10.63 1.63
C SER A 46 -2.35 -12.14 1.57
N PRO A 47 -3.41 -12.98 1.57
CA PRO A 47 -3.27 -14.43 1.43
C PRO A 47 -2.47 -14.86 0.20
N ALA A 48 -2.43 -14.01 -0.84
CA ALA A 48 -1.62 -14.22 -2.04
C ALA A 48 -0.11 -14.35 -1.76
N HIS A 49 0.38 -13.79 -0.66
CA HIS A 49 1.80 -13.85 -0.28
C HIS A 49 2.15 -15.07 0.56
N LYS A 50 1.17 -15.89 1.00
CA LYS A 50 1.40 -17.13 1.77
C LYS A 50 2.40 -16.97 2.93
N LEU A 51 2.22 -15.91 3.73
CA LEU A 51 2.99 -15.69 4.94
C LEU A 51 2.70 -16.79 5.97
N LYS A 52 3.72 -17.17 6.75
CA LYS A 52 3.64 -18.23 7.76
C LYS A 52 3.18 -17.68 9.11
N LYS A 53 3.61 -16.47 9.46
CA LYS A 53 3.22 -15.83 10.73
C LYS A 53 1.94 -15.03 10.54
N GLY A 54 1.08 -15.07 11.54
CA GLY A 54 -0.16 -14.28 11.57
C GLY A 54 0.11 -12.77 11.59
N ALA A 55 -0.86 -12.00 11.14
CA ALA A 55 -0.82 -10.55 11.13
C ALA A 55 -1.08 -9.96 12.53
N ALA A 56 -0.32 -8.94 12.92
CA ALA A 56 -0.39 -8.32 14.25
C ALA A 56 -0.82 -6.84 14.17
N TYR A 57 -2.01 -6.57 13.62
CA TYR A 57 -2.52 -5.21 13.35
C TYR A 57 -2.46 -4.27 14.58
N HIS A 58 -2.90 -4.74 15.75
CA HIS A 58 -2.95 -3.93 16.96
C HIS A 58 -1.55 -3.62 17.53
N LEU A 59 -0.65 -4.60 17.48
CA LEU A 59 0.71 -4.43 17.96
C LEU A 59 1.48 -3.44 17.09
N ASP A 60 1.30 -3.52 15.77
CA ASP A 60 1.91 -2.60 14.82
C ASP A 60 1.42 -1.16 15.04
N LEU A 61 0.12 -0.98 15.30
CA LEU A 61 -0.46 0.34 15.59
C LEU A 61 0.03 0.91 16.92
N PHE A 62 0.15 0.07 17.96
CA PHE A 62 0.70 0.48 19.25
C PHE A 62 2.16 0.91 19.13
N ALA A 63 2.98 0.14 18.42
CA ALA A 63 4.38 0.49 18.16
C ALA A 63 4.51 1.79 17.35
N LEU A 64 3.69 1.99 16.33
CA LEU A 64 3.65 3.23 15.55
C LEU A 64 3.29 4.44 16.44
N GLY A 65 2.32 4.29 17.33
CA GLY A 65 1.92 5.32 18.29
C GLY A 65 3.06 5.71 19.24
N LEU A 66 3.77 4.73 19.81
CA LEU A 66 4.93 4.97 20.67
C LEU A 66 6.06 5.70 19.92
N LEU A 67 6.39 5.25 18.71
CA LEU A 67 7.44 5.87 17.89
C LEU A 67 7.07 7.30 17.47
N THR A 68 5.80 7.53 17.13
CA THR A 68 5.29 8.87 16.80
C THR A 68 5.35 9.79 18.02
N GLY A 69 4.97 9.28 19.20
CA GLY A 69 5.09 10.00 20.47
C GLY A 69 6.54 10.40 20.74
N ALA A 70 7.46 9.45 20.70
CA ALA A 70 8.90 9.69 20.90
C ALA A 70 9.47 10.70 19.88
N ALA A 71 9.14 10.55 18.60
CA ALA A 71 9.54 11.49 17.55
C ALA A 71 8.98 12.91 17.80
N SER A 72 7.76 13.02 18.31
CA SER A 72 7.15 14.30 18.68
C SER A 72 7.88 14.98 19.84
N LEU A 73 8.26 14.23 20.89
CA LEU A 73 9.04 14.75 22.02
C LEU A 73 10.39 15.31 21.56
N MET A 74 11.02 14.61 20.62
CA MET A 74 12.33 14.97 20.07
C MET A 74 12.23 15.95 18.89
N GLY A 75 11.03 16.35 18.47
CA GLY A 75 10.81 17.20 17.29
C GLY A 75 11.44 16.63 16.01
N LEU A 76 11.41 15.31 15.85
CA LEU A 76 11.83 14.59 14.65
C LEU A 76 10.62 14.39 13.72
N PRO A 77 10.84 14.26 12.39
CA PRO A 77 9.76 13.95 11.47
C PRO A 77 9.13 12.60 11.82
N TRP A 78 7.80 12.53 11.70
CA TRP A 78 7.07 11.28 11.93
C TRP A 78 7.29 10.28 10.81
N MET A 79 7.24 9.00 11.15
CA MET A 79 7.35 7.89 10.21
C MET A 79 5.95 7.36 9.90
N CYS A 80 5.67 7.12 8.62
CA CYS A 80 4.43 6.50 8.14
C CYS A 80 4.71 5.13 7.51
N SER A 81 3.65 4.38 7.20
CA SER A 81 3.78 3.04 6.62
C SER A 81 4.16 3.15 5.15
N ALA A 82 5.23 2.48 4.73
CA ALA A 82 5.72 2.60 3.36
C ALA A 82 5.21 1.45 2.47
N THR A 83 3.96 1.52 1.99
CA THR A 83 3.31 0.42 1.26
C THR A 83 4.15 -0.14 0.10
N VAL A 84 4.65 0.72 -0.79
CA VAL A 84 5.42 0.29 -1.98
C VAL A 84 6.75 -0.35 -1.56
N GLN A 85 7.40 0.19 -0.53
CA GLN A 85 8.66 -0.35 -0.02
C GLN A 85 8.45 -1.71 0.66
N SER A 86 7.42 -1.84 1.51
CA SER A 86 7.06 -3.10 2.17
C SER A 86 6.72 -4.19 1.16
N LEU A 87 5.99 -3.86 0.08
CA LEU A 87 5.69 -4.83 -0.98
C LEU A 87 6.94 -5.26 -1.77
N ASN A 88 7.86 -4.33 -2.07
CA ASN A 88 9.12 -4.68 -2.71
C ASN A 88 10.00 -5.54 -1.80
N HIS A 89 10.01 -5.26 -0.49
CA HIS A 89 10.76 -6.07 0.47
C HIS A 89 10.24 -7.50 0.56
N ILE A 90 8.92 -7.70 0.64
CA ILE A 90 8.31 -9.05 0.63
C ILE A 90 8.66 -9.80 -0.64
N ARG A 91 8.62 -9.12 -1.80
CA ARG A 91 8.98 -9.72 -3.09
C ARG A 91 10.45 -10.11 -3.16
N ALA A 92 11.34 -9.30 -2.60
CA ALA A 92 12.75 -9.66 -2.48
C ALA A 92 12.99 -10.87 -1.56
N MET A 93 12.09 -11.10 -0.59
CA MET A 93 12.11 -12.27 0.29
C MET A 93 11.26 -13.45 -0.22
N SER A 94 10.61 -13.32 -1.37
CA SER A 94 9.73 -14.34 -1.94
C SER A 94 10.52 -15.32 -2.80
N ILE A 95 10.34 -16.61 -2.55
CA ILE A 95 10.80 -17.68 -3.44
C ILE A 95 9.67 -17.97 -4.43
N TYR A 96 9.99 -17.82 -5.71
CA TYR A 96 9.08 -18.13 -6.80
C TYR A 96 9.41 -19.50 -7.37
N THR A 97 8.38 -20.33 -7.53
CA THR A 97 8.51 -21.64 -8.16
C THR A 97 7.88 -21.58 -9.53
N LYS A 98 8.64 -22.07 -10.51
CA LYS A 98 8.23 -22.15 -11.90
C LYS A 98 7.34 -23.38 -12.05
N SER A 99 6.04 -23.18 -12.15
CA SER A 99 5.11 -24.23 -12.57
C SER A 99 4.83 -24.07 -14.05
N THR A 100 5.16 -25.08 -14.85
CA THR A 100 4.78 -25.11 -16.26
C THR A 100 3.29 -25.43 -16.35
N SER A 101 2.51 -24.51 -16.92
CA SER A 101 1.11 -24.74 -17.28
C SER A 101 1.01 -25.86 -18.34
N PRO A 102 -0.11 -26.60 -18.46
CA PRO A 102 -0.33 -27.57 -19.53
C PRO A 102 -0.08 -27.01 -20.95
N ASP A 103 -0.22 -25.70 -21.12
CA ASP A 103 -0.04 -24.98 -22.40
C ASP A 103 1.40 -24.48 -22.65
N GLY A 104 2.38 -24.91 -21.85
CA GLY A 104 3.80 -24.56 -22.02
C GLY A 104 4.21 -23.19 -21.44
N ALA A 105 3.26 -22.41 -20.94
CA ALA A 105 3.54 -21.15 -20.25
C ALA A 105 4.15 -21.41 -18.85
N VAL A 106 5.33 -20.85 -18.58
CA VAL A 106 5.96 -20.91 -17.25
C VAL A 106 5.34 -19.85 -16.35
N LEU A 107 4.53 -20.28 -15.39
CA LEU A 107 3.94 -19.41 -14.37
C LEU A 107 4.88 -19.37 -13.15
N GLU A 108 5.34 -18.17 -12.80
CA GLU A 108 6.11 -17.93 -11.57
C GLU A 108 5.14 -17.64 -10.42
N LEU A 109 4.79 -18.67 -9.66
CA LEU A 109 3.91 -18.53 -8.50
C LEU A 109 4.75 -18.35 -7.23
N PRO A 110 4.40 -17.40 -6.35
CA PRO A 110 5.05 -17.29 -5.05
C PRO A 110 4.74 -18.56 -4.23
N GLU A 111 5.79 -19.32 -3.92
CA GLU A 111 5.67 -20.55 -3.12
C GLU A 111 5.70 -20.20 -1.64
N LYS A 112 6.71 -19.40 -1.23
CA LYS A 112 6.99 -19.12 0.17
C LYS A 112 7.75 -17.80 0.31
N VAL A 113 7.44 -17.06 1.38
CA VAL A 113 8.21 -15.87 1.79
C VAL A 113 9.14 -16.24 2.96
N ILE A 114 10.38 -15.79 2.90
CA ILE A 114 11.33 -15.90 3.99
C ILE A 114 11.10 -14.74 4.97
N GLU A 115 10.53 -15.04 6.13
CA GLU A 115 10.25 -14.05 7.16
C GLU A 115 11.45 -13.86 8.08
N THR A 116 12.11 -12.70 8.00
CA THR A 116 13.29 -12.37 8.80
C THR A 116 13.14 -11.00 9.46
N ARG A 117 13.69 -10.86 10.67
CA ARG A 117 13.77 -9.58 11.39
C ARG A 117 15.07 -8.82 11.10
N VAL A 118 16.10 -9.53 10.63
CA VAL A 118 17.46 -9.00 10.46
C VAL A 118 17.53 -8.04 9.27
N THR A 119 16.81 -8.31 8.17
CA THR A 119 16.88 -7.44 6.98
C THR A 119 16.28 -6.06 7.24
N GLY A 120 15.20 -5.97 8.02
CA GLY A 120 14.63 -4.69 8.45
C GLY A 120 15.61 -3.87 9.28
N PHE A 121 16.20 -4.49 10.31
CA PHE A 121 17.24 -3.85 11.13
C PHE A 121 18.46 -3.45 10.28
N GLY A 122 18.91 -4.34 9.40
CA GLY A 122 20.05 -4.11 8.51
C GLY A 122 19.83 -2.94 7.56
N VAL A 123 18.62 -2.78 7.01
CA VAL A 123 18.29 -1.61 6.16
C VAL A 123 18.37 -0.31 6.97
N HIS A 124 17.79 -0.26 8.17
CA HIS A 124 17.87 0.94 9.01
C HIS A 124 19.29 1.24 9.51
N ALA A 125 20.07 0.21 9.84
CA ALA A 125 21.49 0.35 10.17
C ALA A 125 22.30 0.86 8.96
N ALA A 126 22.02 0.37 7.75
CA ALA A 126 22.66 0.85 6.52
C ALA A 126 22.27 2.30 6.20
N ILE A 127 21.01 2.70 6.43
CA ILE A 127 20.58 4.11 6.31
C ILE A 127 21.38 4.98 7.30
N LEU A 128 21.56 4.54 8.55
CA LEU A 128 22.38 5.29 9.51
C LEU A 128 23.85 5.35 9.07
N ALA A 129 24.43 4.23 8.64
CA ALA A 129 25.81 4.15 8.16
C ALA A 129 26.05 4.96 6.87
N SER A 130 25.01 5.15 6.05
CA SER A 130 25.08 5.93 4.80
C SER A 130 25.54 7.38 5.03
N ALA A 131 25.34 7.92 6.24
CA ALA A 131 25.85 9.22 6.64
C ALA A 131 27.39 9.32 6.56
N LEU A 132 28.10 8.21 6.78
CA LEU A 132 29.56 8.15 6.65
C LEU A 132 30.02 8.15 5.19
N PHE A 133 29.16 7.70 4.27
CA PHE A 133 29.45 7.53 2.84
C PHE A 133 28.83 8.63 1.97
N ILE A 134 28.37 9.74 2.56
CA ILE A 134 27.78 10.88 1.83
C ILE A 134 28.64 11.34 0.63
N PRO A 135 29.99 11.47 0.72
CA PRO A 135 30.79 11.90 -0.42
C PRO A 135 30.70 10.95 -1.62
N VAL A 136 30.63 9.64 -1.37
CA VAL A 136 30.50 8.61 -2.41
C VAL A 136 29.06 8.60 -2.95
N LEU A 137 28.05 8.70 -2.09
CA LEU A 137 26.64 8.71 -2.49
C LEU A 137 26.29 9.90 -3.38
N LYS A 138 26.96 11.05 -3.22
CA LYS A 138 26.80 12.21 -4.10
C LYS A 138 27.24 11.95 -5.55
N SER A 139 28.08 10.94 -5.79
CA SER A 139 28.51 10.60 -7.16
C SER A 139 27.44 9.82 -7.94
N VAL A 140 26.43 9.27 -7.26
CA VAL A 140 25.35 8.52 -7.90
C VAL A 140 24.39 9.49 -8.61
N PRO A 141 24.23 9.41 -9.94
CA PRO A 141 23.34 10.31 -10.67
C PRO A 141 21.88 10.08 -10.27
N LEU A 142 21.12 11.17 -10.12
CA LEU A 142 19.69 11.11 -9.79
C LEU A 142 18.90 10.26 -10.80
N ALA A 143 19.29 10.28 -12.08
CA ALA A 143 18.66 9.48 -13.13
C ALA A 143 18.70 7.96 -12.85
N VAL A 144 19.79 7.45 -12.26
CA VAL A 144 19.92 6.03 -11.89
C VAL A 144 18.92 5.69 -10.79
N VAL A 145 18.85 6.54 -9.76
CA VAL A 145 17.91 6.37 -8.64
C VAL A 145 16.46 6.42 -9.12
N SER A 146 16.12 7.39 -10.00
CA SER A 146 14.79 7.47 -10.62
C SER A 146 14.46 6.23 -11.46
N GLY A 147 15.43 5.69 -12.21
CA GLY A 147 15.26 4.45 -12.97
C GLY A 147 14.95 3.24 -12.08
N VAL A 148 15.64 3.12 -10.95
CA VAL A 148 15.36 2.08 -9.93
C VAL A 148 13.96 2.26 -9.35
N PHE A 149 13.56 3.48 -8.99
CA PHE A 149 12.20 3.75 -8.49
C PHE A 149 11.12 3.40 -9.52
N LEU A 150 11.33 3.71 -10.80
CA LEU A 150 10.40 3.34 -11.87
C LEU A 150 10.28 1.83 -12.02
N TYR A 151 11.41 1.10 -11.96
CA TYR A 151 11.41 -0.36 -12.01
C TYR A 151 10.67 -0.97 -10.82
N LEU A 152 10.94 -0.51 -9.60
CA LEU A 152 10.27 -0.96 -8.38
C LEU A 152 8.76 -0.65 -8.41
N GLY A 153 8.37 0.53 -8.92
CA GLY A 153 6.97 0.90 -9.14
C GLY A 153 6.27 -0.05 -10.12
N LYS A 154 6.87 -0.26 -11.30
CA LYS A 154 6.34 -1.18 -12.32
C LYS A 154 6.21 -2.61 -11.77
N LYS A 155 7.21 -3.07 -11.02
CA LYS A 155 7.15 -4.38 -10.36
C LYS A 155 5.94 -4.40 -9.42
N VAL A 156 5.81 -3.50 -8.46
CA VAL A 156 4.68 -3.48 -7.50
C VAL A 156 3.31 -3.48 -8.18
N MET A 157 3.18 -2.80 -9.32
CA MET A 157 1.95 -2.81 -10.12
C MET A 157 1.65 -4.18 -10.76
N SER A 158 2.68 -4.98 -11.05
CA SER A 158 2.53 -6.37 -11.52
C SER A 158 1.90 -7.23 -10.42
N GLY A 159 0.77 -7.85 -10.73
CA GLY A 159 -0.04 -8.64 -9.78
C GLY A 159 -1.24 -7.89 -9.19
N ASN A 160 -1.43 -6.61 -9.52
CA ASN A 160 -2.62 -5.87 -9.12
C ASN A 160 -3.83 -6.29 -9.99
N GLN A 161 -4.86 -6.86 -9.36
CA GLN A 161 -6.08 -7.33 -10.03
C GLN A 161 -6.80 -6.21 -10.80
N PHE A 162 -6.90 -5.01 -10.24
CA PHE A 162 -7.51 -3.86 -10.91
C PHE A 162 -6.78 -3.51 -12.21
N LEU A 163 -5.44 -3.41 -12.18
CA LEU A 163 -4.66 -3.10 -13.38
C LEU A 163 -4.72 -4.23 -14.42
N ARG A 164 -4.82 -5.49 -13.97
CA ARG A 164 -5.04 -6.63 -14.87
C ARG A 164 -6.38 -6.47 -15.59
N ARG A 165 -7.47 -6.23 -14.85
CA ARG A 165 -8.80 -5.99 -15.44
C ARG A 165 -8.85 -4.79 -16.39
N CYS A 166 -8.19 -3.69 -16.03
CA CYS A 166 -8.08 -2.54 -16.93
C CYS A 166 -7.49 -2.94 -18.29
N LYS A 167 -6.49 -3.84 -18.32
CA LYS A 167 -5.94 -4.37 -19.58
C LYS A 167 -6.89 -5.35 -20.26
N THR A 168 -7.49 -6.27 -19.50
CA THR A 168 -8.36 -7.32 -20.05
C THR A 168 -9.62 -6.77 -20.71
N VAL A 169 -10.17 -5.64 -20.23
CA VAL A 169 -11.32 -4.96 -20.86
C VAL A 169 -11.02 -4.51 -22.29
N PHE A 170 -9.76 -4.19 -22.61
CA PHE A 170 -9.32 -3.82 -23.96
C PHE A 170 -8.85 -5.02 -24.80
N LEU A 171 -8.72 -6.21 -24.21
CA LEU A 171 -8.31 -7.42 -24.92
C LEU A 171 -9.49 -8.05 -25.66
N GLU A 172 -9.22 -8.65 -26.82
CA GLU A 172 -10.21 -9.40 -27.58
C GLU A 172 -10.57 -10.71 -26.88
N SER A 173 -11.81 -11.16 -27.01
CA SER A 173 -12.31 -12.31 -26.25
C SER A 173 -11.66 -13.63 -26.68
N GLU A 174 -11.14 -13.70 -27.90
CA GLU A 174 -10.51 -14.89 -28.49
C GLU A 174 -9.07 -15.10 -28.00
N SER A 175 -8.40 -14.04 -27.52
CA SER A 175 -7.05 -14.11 -26.96
C SER A 175 -7.03 -14.31 -25.43
N LEU A 176 -8.20 -14.54 -24.82
CA LEU A 176 -8.30 -14.73 -23.36
C LEU A 176 -7.93 -16.17 -22.99
N ASP A 177 -6.95 -16.30 -22.11
CA ASP A 177 -6.51 -17.56 -21.56
C ASP A 177 -7.28 -17.85 -20.27
N ALA A 178 -8.04 -18.96 -20.29
CA ALA A 178 -8.78 -19.46 -19.15
C ALA A 178 -7.87 -19.91 -18.00
N GLY A 179 -6.54 -19.95 -18.14
CA GLY A 179 -5.60 -20.21 -17.05
C GLY A 179 -5.38 -19.02 -16.10
N LEU A 180 -5.56 -17.79 -16.58
CA LEU A 180 -5.27 -16.56 -15.83
C LEU A 180 -6.50 -16.05 -15.07
N GLU A 181 -6.39 -15.88 -13.74
CA GLU A 181 -7.53 -15.50 -12.88
C GLU A 181 -8.29 -14.25 -13.35
N GLY A 182 -7.62 -13.23 -13.90
CA GLY A 182 -8.29 -12.00 -14.36
C GLY A 182 -9.00 -12.14 -15.71
N GLU A 183 -8.64 -13.16 -16.48
CA GLU A 183 -9.21 -13.45 -17.80
C GLU A 183 -10.41 -14.40 -17.65
N LYS A 184 -10.34 -15.34 -16.68
CA LYS A 184 -11.48 -16.14 -16.21
C LYS A 184 -12.68 -15.28 -15.81
N GLU A 185 -12.47 -14.18 -15.08
CA GLU A 185 -13.54 -13.26 -14.67
C GLU A 185 -14.32 -12.73 -15.87
N GLN A 186 -13.62 -12.34 -16.94
CA GLN A 186 -14.22 -11.82 -18.16
C GLN A 186 -14.90 -12.90 -19.00
N LEU A 187 -14.36 -14.12 -19.02
CA LEU A 187 -14.98 -15.26 -19.70
C LEU A 187 -16.28 -15.72 -19.03
N ILE A 188 -16.36 -15.68 -17.69
CA ILE A 188 -17.53 -16.18 -16.94
C ILE A 188 -18.65 -15.12 -16.83
N LEU A 189 -18.29 -13.85 -16.58
CA LEU A 189 -19.27 -12.78 -16.35
C LEU A 189 -19.59 -11.95 -17.60
N GLY A 190 -18.76 -12.07 -18.64
CA GLY A 190 -18.84 -11.25 -19.84
C GLY A 190 -18.17 -9.88 -19.68
N ARG A 191 -17.70 -9.33 -20.81
CA ARG A 191 -16.93 -8.07 -20.86
C ARG A 191 -17.67 -6.89 -20.22
N MET A 192 -18.98 -6.77 -20.43
CA MET A 192 -19.75 -5.62 -19.97
C MET A 192 -19.92 -5.58 -18.44
N ALA A 193 -19.97 -6.74 -17.77
CA ALA A 193 -20.03 -6.79 -16.31
C ALA A 193 -18.68 -6.34 -15.69
N VAL A 194 -17.57 -6.88 -16.21
CA VAL A 194 -16.21 -6.51 -15.80
C VAL A 194 -15.92 -5.03 -16.07
N ALA A 195 -16.34 -4.52 -17.24
CA ALA A 195 -16.13 -3.12 -17.62
C ALA A 195 -16.90 -2.15 -16.72
N ARG A 196 -18.16 -2.46 -16.34
CA ARG A 196 -18.92 -1.64 -15.39
C ARG A 196 -18.23 -1.54 -14.04
N PHE A 197 -17.79 -2.68 -13.48
CA PHE A 197 -17.09 -2.69 -12.20
C PHE A 197 -15.75 -1.94 -12.27
N THR A 198 -14.95 -2.21 -13.30
CA THR A 198 -13.66 -1.56 -13.51
C THR A 198 -13.82 -0.06 -13.75
N GLY A 199 -14.88 0.36 -14.45
CA GLY A 199 -15.20 1.77 -14.69
C GLY A 199 -15.47 2.53 -13.39
N VAL A 200 -16.20 1.95 -12.44
CA VAL A 200 -16.38 2.54 -11.10
C VAL A 200 -15.04 2.68 -10.38
N GLN A 201 -14.16 1.68 -10.46
CA GLN A 201 -12.83 1.74 -9.84
C GLN A 201 -11.95 2.82 -10.48
N VAL A 202 -11.97 2.97 -11.81
CA VAL A 202 -11.25 4.03 -12.54
C VAL A 202 -11.78 5.41 -12.14
N LEU A 203 -13.10 5.59 -12.02
CA LEU A 203 -13.71 6.85 -11.61
C LEU A 203 -13.29 7.23 -10.19
N CYS A 204 -13.34 6.28 -9.25
CA CYS A 204 -12.84 6.47 -7.89
C CYS A 204 -11.35 6.86 -7.87
N LEU A 205 -10.52 6.19 -8.67
CA LEU A 205 -9.09 6.52 -8.77
C LEU A 205 -8.86 7.92 -9.36
N ALA A 206 -9.61 8.31 -10.40
CA ALA A 206 -9.53 9.63 -11.00
C ALA A 206 -9.95 10.73 -10.02
N ALA A 207 -11.02 10.50 -9.23
CA ALA A 207 -11.46 11.42 -8.20
C ALA A 207 -10.38 11.60 -7.11
N LEU A 208 -9.78 10.50 -6.62
CA LEU A 208 -8.67 10.58 -5.67
C LEU A 208 -7.46 11.30 -6.25
N TRP A 209 -7.15 11.07 -7.52
CA TRP A 209 -6.04 11.75 -8.19
C TRP A 209 -6.30 13.25 -8.30
N ALA A 210 -7.48 13.66 -8.75
CA ALA A 210 -7.87 15.08 -8.84
C ALA A 210 -7.79 15.78 -7.47
N LEU A 211 -8.27 15.11 -6.41
CA LEU A 211 -8.21 15.64 -5.04
C LEU A 211 -6.79 15.68 -4.48
N LYS A 212 -5.91 14.77 -4.91
CA LYS A 212 -4.49 14.77 -4.52
C LYS A 212 -3.70 15.92 -5.16
N LEU A 213 -4.08 16.38 -6.35
CA LEU A 213 -3.40 17.49 -7.03
C LEU A 213 -3.56 18.83 -6.27
N ASN A 214 -4.58 18.95 -5.42
CA ASN A 214 -4.83 20.12 -4.61
C ASN A 214 -4.14 19.98 -3.22
N PRO A 215 -3.14 20.81 -2.88
CA PRO A 215 -2.43 20.70 -1.60
C PRO A 215 -3.33 21.06 -0.40
N ALA A 216 -4.33 21.93 -0.59
CA ALA A 216 -5.29 22.31 0.46
C ALA A 216 -6.19 21.14 0.92
N THR A 217 -6.43 20.15 0.06
CA THR A 217 -7.27 18.98 0.36
C THR A 217 -6.47 17.80 0.92
N ALA A 218 -5.14 17.92 1.06
CA ALA A 218 -4.30 16.85 1.61
C ALA A 218 -4.71 16.44 3.03
N LEU A 219 -5.20 17.37 3.85
CA LEU A 219 -5.71 17.09 5.20
C LEU A 219 -7.00 16.24 5.20
N ILE A 220 -7.77 16.29 4.12
CA ILE A 220 -9.06 15.59 3.95
C ILE A 220 -8.84 14.14 3.46
N PHE A 221 -7.62 13.79 3.04
CA PHE A 221 -7.29 12.48 2.48
C PHE A 221 -7.81 11.25 3.28
N PRO A 222 -7.75 11.21 4.63
CA PRO A 222 -8.32 10.11 5.42
C PRO A 222 -9.83 9.92 5.20
N SER A 223 -10.58 11.02 5.11
CA SER A 223 -12.02 10.98 4.90
C SER A 223 -12.37 10.47 3.48
N LEU A 224 -11.52 10.74 2.49
CA LEU A 224 -11.72 10.23 1.13
C LEU A 224 -11.63 8.70 1.09
N ILE A 225 -10.65 8.13 1.79
CA ILE A 225 -10.52 6.67 1.91
C ILE A 225 -11.73 6.06 2.63
N ALA A 226 -12.28 6.73 3.66
CA ALA A 226 -13.50 6.30 4.31
C ALA A 226 -14.71 6.31 3.34
N VAL A 227 -14.82 7.34 2.49
CA VAL A 227 -15.86 7.40 1.45
C VAL A 227 -15.73 6.23 0.46
N LEU A 228 -14.51 5.87 0.03
CA LEU A 228 -14.30 4.69 -0.82
C LEU A 228 -14.77 3.39 -0.15
N MET A 229 -14.57 3.26 1.16
CA MET A 229 -15.04 2.11 1.93
C MET A 229 -16.58 2.06 1.94
N ILE A 230 -17.24 3.20 2.09
CA ILE A 230 -18.72 3.29 2.03
C ILE A 230 -19.21 2.92 0.63
N ILE A 231 -18.58 3.42 -0.43
CA ILE A 231 -18.89 3.05 -1.81
C ILE A 231 -18.78 1.53 -1.97
N ARG A 232 -17.70 0.92 -1.48
CA ARG A 232 -17.49 -0.52 -1.56
C ARG A 232 -18.52 -1.34 -0.79
N VAL A 233 -18.90 -0.92 0.40
CA VAL A 233 -19.79 -1.71 1.29
C VAL A 233 -21.27 -1.49 0.98
N LYS A 234 -21.67 -0.29 0.59
CA LYS A 234 -23.09 0.04 0.37
C LYS A 234 -23.48 0.18 -1.09
N LEU A 235 -22.66 0.86 -1.90
CA LEU A 235 -23.05 1.24 -3.26
C LEU A 235 -22.81 0.10 -4.26
N ILE A 236 -21.68 -0.60 -4.16
CA ILE A 236 -21.34 -1.72 -5.05
C ILE A 236 -22.35 -2.90 -4.89
N PRO A 237 -22.72 -3.37 -3.68
CA PRO A 237 -23.66 -4.48 -3.53
C PRO A 237 -25.09 -4.18 -4.01
N GLN A 238 -25.45 -2.91 -4.17
CA GLN A 238 -26.75 -2.52 -4.74
C GLN A 238 -26.82 -2.69 -6.26
N HIS A 239 -25.67 -2.66 -6.95
CA HIS A 239 -25.60 -2.65 -8.42
C HIS A 239 -25.08 -3.98 -9.02
N PHE A 240 -24.50 -4.85 -8.19
CA PHE A 240 -23.91 -6.12 -8.62
C PHE A 240 -24.46 -7.29 -7.82
N SER A 241 -24.66 -8.42 -8.49
CA SER A 241 -25.10 -9.65 -7.84
C SER A 241 -24.02 -10.24 -6.91
N PRO A 242 -24.39 -11.00 -5.87
CA PRO A 242 -23.43 -11.66 -4.99
C PRO A 242 -22.44 -12.58 -5.74
N ARG A 243 -22.91 -13.23 -6.81
CA ARG A 243 -22.08 -14.11 -7.65
C ARG A 243 -21.03 -13.33 -8.43
N GLU A 244 -21.40 -12.18 -9.01
CA GLU A 244 -20.45 -11.28 -9.68
C GLU A 244 -19.41 -10.75 -8.69
N LEU A 245 -19.85 -10.34 -7.49
CA LEU A 245 -18.94 -9.79 -6.48
C LEU A 245 -17.97 -10.82 -5.91
N THR A 246 -18.36 -12.09 -5.81
CA THR A 246 -17.47 -13.16 -5.35
C THR A 246 -16.34 -13.43 -6.34
N LEU A 247 -16.59 -13.18 -7.63
CA LEU A 247 -15.60 -13.35 -8.69
C LEU A 247 -14.75 -12.09 -8.92
N LEU A 248 -15.34 -10.90 -8.73
CA LEU A 248 -14.68 -9.61 -8.97
C LEU A 248 -13.99 -9.01 -7.73
N ASP A 249 -14.36 -9.42 -6.51
CA ASP A 249 -13.78 -8.87 -5.29
C ASP A 249 -13.47 -9.96 -4.28
N THR A 250 -12.48 -9.68 -3.43
CA THR A 250 -12.15 -10.54 -2.30
C THR A 250 -13.13 -10.30 -1.15
N PRO A 251 -13.76 -11.34 -0.57
CA PRO A 251 -14.72 -11.19 0.50
C PRO A 251 -14.10 -10.50 1.74
N ILE A 252 -14.88 -9.63 2.37
CA ILE A 252 -14.49 -8.89 3.57
C ILE A 252 -14.44 -9.89 4.74
N GLY A 253 -13.25 -10.10 5.32
CA GLY A 253 -13.08 -10.99 6.48
C GLY A 253 -12.60 -12.41 6.16
N ALA A 254 -12.31 -12.74 4.89
CA ALA A 254 -11.63 -13.99 4.55
C ALA A 254 -10.12 -13.94 4.88
N THR A 255 -9.79 -13.71 6.14
CA THR A 255 -8.60 -14.34 6.71
C THR A 255 -8.93 -15.82 6.79
N ARG A 256 -8.52 -16.60 5.78
CA ARG A 256 -8.43 -18.05 5.97
C ARG A 256 -7.45 -18.25 7.12
N ALA A 257 -8.00 -18.62 8.28
CA ALA A 257 -7.26 -19.24 9.35
C ALA A 257 -6.60 -20.52 8.84
#